data_AF-A0A970SEJ2-F1
#
_entry.id   AF-A0A970SEJ2-F1
#
_cell.length_a   1.000
_cell.length_b   1.000
_cell.length_c   1.000
_cell.angle_alpha   90.00
_cell.angle_beta   90.00
_cell.angle_gamma   90.00
#
_symmetry.space_group_name_H-M   'P 1'
#
loop_
_entity.id
_entity.type
_entity.pdbx_description
1 polymer ?
#
loop_
_entity_poly.entity_id
_entity_poly.type
_entity_poly.pdbx_seq_one_letter_code
_entity_poly.pdbx_strand_id
1 'polypeptide(L)'
;MDDKFSWTDGYKDKEPSAANLYPLIEAKGESDAVDIAAKLREFEGKARNVAAHEIITVTEKWVKEKTGYYTDELLKMLKDFISLCISFPKEAWSSYDKLNEAIIQIPLIQ
;
A
#
# COMPACT_ATOMS: atom_id res chain seq x y z
N MET A 1 11.05 -29.93 -1.81
CA MET A 1 10.00 -28.92 -1.60
C MET A 1 9.91 -28.72 -0.10
N ASP A 2 9.84 -27.47 0.34
CA ASP A 2 9.38 -27.03 1.68
C ASP A 2 10.37 -26.79 2.83
N ASP A 3 11.61 -26.38 2.56
CA ASP A 3 12.49 -25.82 3.62
C ASP A 3 12.36 -24.29 3.79
N LYS A 4 11.69 -23.59 2.85
CA LYS A 4 11.51 -22.13 2.90
C LYS A 4 10.33 -21.67 3.76
N PHE A 5 9.50 -22.59 4.26
CA PHE A 5 8.29 -22.26 5.02
C PHE A 5 8.42 -22.47 6.54
N SER A 6 9.57 -22.97 7.02
CA SER A 6 9.73 -23.40 8.42
C SER A 6 10.36 -22.37 9.36
N TRP A 7 10.92 -21.25 8.87
CA TRP A 7 11.77 -20.39 9.72
C TRP A 7 11.43 -18.89 9.79
N THR A 8 10.33 -18.45 9.16
CA THR A 8 9.81 -17.08 9.33
C THR A 8 8.29 -17.13 9.41
N ASP A 9 7.75 -17.27 10.63
CA ASP A 9 6.32 -17.14 10.96
C ASP A 9 5.37 -17.62 9.84
N GLY A 10 5.39 -18.93 9.54
CA GLY A 10 4.81 -19.52 8.32
C GLY A 10 3.33 -19.24 8.06
N TYR A 11 2.77 -19.85 7.00
CA TYR A 11 1.34 -19.68 6.67
C TYR A 11 0.46 -20.04 7.88
N LYS A 12 -0.18 -19.03 8.48
CA LYS A 12 -1.15 -19.20 9.56
C LYS A 12 -2.54 -19.30 8.94
N ASP A 13 -3.20 -20.43 9.14
CA ASP A 13 -4.59 -20.63 8.72
C ASP A 13 -5.51 -19.72 9.53
N LYS A 14 -5.79 -18.53 8.97
CA LYS A 14 -6.59 -17.44 9.51
C LYS A 14 -7.30 -16.78 8.33
N GLU A 15 -8.24 -15.90 8.63
CA GLU A 15 -8.91 -15.11 7.59
C GLU A 15 -7.88 -14.42 6.67
N PRO A 16 -8.10 -14.42 5.34
CA PRO A 16 -7.15 -13.86 4.39
C PRO A 16 -6.80 -12.41 4.73
N SER A 17 -5.52 -12.18 5.01
CA SER A 17 -4.96 -10.85 5.26
C SER A 17 -3.71 -10.62 4.42
N ALA A 18 -3.24 -9.38 4.34
CA ALA A 18 -1.98 -9.07 3.68
C ALA A 18 -0.80 -9.87 4.27
N ALA A 19 -0.85 -10.24 5.56
CA ALA A 19 0.14 -11.13 6.18
C ALA A 19 0.13 -12.55 5.57
N ASN A 20 -1.03 -13.05 5.16
CA ASN A 20 -1.17 -14.35 4.51
C ASN A 20 -0.80 -14.31 3.03
N LEU A 21 -0.98 -13.16 2.37
CA LEU A 21 -0.70 -12.99 0.95
C LEU A 21 0.78 -12.70 0.67
N TYR A 22 1.50 -12.05 1.59
CA TYR A 22 2.92 -11.74 1.42
C TYR A 22 3.80 -12.99 1.13
N PRO A 23 3.67 -14.10 1.87
CA PRO A 23 4.43 -15.32 1.57
C PRO A 23 4.17 -15.87 0.16
N LEU A 24 2.98 -15.66 -0.42
CA LEU A 24 2.68 -16.06 -1.79
C LEU A 24 3.41 -15.19 -2.81
N ILE A 25 3.50 -13.89 -2.55
CA ILE A 25 4.27 -12.94 -3.37
C ILE A 25 5.76 -13.28 -3.30
N GLU A 26 6.27 -13.56 -2.10
CA GLU A 26 7.65 -13.99 -1.86
C GLU A 26 7.98 -15.32 -2.55
N ALA A 27 7.05 -16.29 -2.49
CA ALA A 27 7.21 -17.58 -3.17
C ALA A 27 7.19 -17.46 -4.70
N LYS A 28 6.45 -16.48 -5.26
CA LYS A 28 6.45 -16.20 -6.70
C LYS A 28 7.80 -15.65 -7.18
N GLY A 29 8.49 -14.86 -6.36
CA GLY A 29 9.90 -14.49 -6.56
C GLY A 29 10.16 -13.32 -7.52
N GLU A 30 9.20 -12.42 -7.74
CA GLU A 30 9.42 -11.17 -8.49
C GLU A 30 10.04 -10.11 -7.56
N SER A 31 11.35 -9.83 -7.72
CA SER A 31 12.15 -9.01 -6.78
C SER A 31 11.48 -7.69 -6.39
N ASP A 32 11.03 -6.92 -7.37
CA ASP A 32 10.50 -5.57 -7.15
C ASP A 32 9.17 -5.64 -6.40
N ALA A 33 8.34 -6.63 -6.70
CA ALA A 33 7.06 -6.85 -6.02
C ALA A 33 7.27 -7.32 -4.57
N VAL A 34 8.24 -8.21 -4.34
CA VAL A 34 8.58 -8.69 -2.99
C VAL A 34 9.09 -7.54 -2.12
N ASP A 35 10.01 -6.72 -2.63
CA ASP A 35 10.60 -5.62 -1.89
C ASP A 35 9.57 -4.56 -1.50
N ILE A 36 8.68 -4.20 -2.43
CA ILE A 36 7.63 -3.23 -2.16
C ILE A 36 6.58 -3.83 -1.21
N ALA A 37 6.19 -5.10 -1.40
CA ALA A 37 5.24 -5.76 -0.52
C ALA A 37 5.77 -5.87 0.92
N ALA A 38 7.06 -6.15 1.12
CA ALA A 38 7.68 -6.20 2.43
C ALA A 38 7.58 -4.84 3.16
N LYS A 39 7.86 -3.74 2.47
CA LYS A 39 7.73 -2.38 3.01
C LYS A 39 6.29 -2.02 3.36
N LEU A 40 5.33 -2.38 2.49
CA LEU A 40 3.90 -2.18 2.75
C LEU A 40 3.41 -3.01 3.94
N ARG A 41 3.93 -4.24 4.12
CA ARG A 41 3.64 -5.08 5.29
C ARG A 41 4.17 -4.48 6.58
N GLU A 42 5.37 -3.92 6.55
CA GLU A 42 5.95 -3.21 7.68
C GLU A 42 5.12 -1.97 8.05
N PHE A 43 4.72 -1.17 7.06
CA PHE A 43 3.81 -0.03 7.25
C PHE A 43 2.48 -0.46 7.89
N GLU A 44 1.89 -1.54 7.39
CA GLU A 44 0.62 -2.05 7.90
C GLU A 44 0.73 -2.42 9.39
N GLY A 45 1.78 -3.13 9.77
CA GLY A 45 2.02 -3.51 11.16
C GLY A 45 2.32 -2.32 12.07
N LYS A 46 3.18 -1.39 11.64
CA LYS A 46 3.66 -0.28 12.48
C LYS A 46 2.71 0.89 12.59
N ALA A 47 1.89 1.13 11.57
CA ALA A 47 1.02 2.30 11.49
C ALA A 47 -0.45 1.94 11.27
N ARG A 48 -0.81 1.27 10.16
CA ARG A 48 -2.23 1.05 9.81
C ARG A 48 -2.97 0.26 10.87
N ASN A 49 -2.39 -0.81 11.40
CA ASN A 49 -3.02 -1.63 12.42
C ASN A 49 -3.25 -0.86 13.71
N VAL A 50 -2.26 -0.07 14.15
CA VAL A 50 -2.39 0.79 15.34
C VAL A 50 -3.52 1.81 15.13
N ALA A 51 -3.52 2.53 14.00
CA ALA A 51 -4.53 3.52 13.68
C ALA A 51 -5.95 2.96 13.54
N ALA A 52 -6.09 1.70 13.11
CA ALA A 52 -7.39 1.05 12.94
C ALA A 52 -7.96 0.45 14.24
N HIS A 53 -7.10 0.11 15.21
CA HIS A 53 -7.50 -0.50 16.48
C HIS A 53 -7.50 0.47 17.66
N GLU A 54 -6.84 1.62 17.54
CA GLU A 54 -6.71 2.61 18.61
C GLU A 54 -7.27 3.97 18.18
N ILE A 55 -7.85 4.72 19.12
CA ILE A 55 -8.26 6.12 18.88
C ILE A 55 -7.02 7.00 19.02
N ILE A 56 -6.39 7.31 17.88
CA ILE A 56 -5.18 8.14 17.82
C ILE A 56 -5.31 9.25 16.78
N THR A 57 -4.52 10.30 16.93
CA THR A 57 -4.38 11.34 15.90
C THR A 57 -3.26 10.97 14.94
N VAL A 58 -3.61 10.70 13.68
CA VAL A 58 -2.63 10.43 12.62
C VAL A 58 -2.19 11.75 11.99
N THR A 59 -0.90 12.05 12.08
CA THR A 59 -0.27 13.23 11.47
C THR A 59 0.95 12.80 10.65
N GLU A 60 1.42 13.65 9.74
CA GLU A 60 2.63 13.37 8.94
C GLU A 60 3.83 13.02 9.82
N LYS A 61 4.03 13.79 10.90
CA LYS A 61 5.09 13.54 11.89
C LYS A 61 4.94 12.16 12.54
N TRP A 62 3.73 11.80 12.95
CA TRP A 62 3.46 10.49 13.57
C TRP A 62 3.74 9.34 12.60
N VAL A 63 3.33 9.47 11.33
CA VAL A 63 3.61 8.46 10.29
C VAL A 63 5.12 8.32 10.08
N LYS A 64 5.84 9.45 9.96
CA LYS A 64 7.30 9.46 9.79
C LYS A 64 8.03 8.83 10.97
N GLU A 65 7.62 9.13 12.20
CA GLU A 65 8.20 8.54 13.42
C GLU A 65 7.98 7.03 13.53
N LYS A 66 6.80 6.54 13.12
CA LYS A 66 6.46 5.11 13.20
C LYS A 66 7.09 4.28 12.09
N THR A 67 7.19 4.84 10.89
CA THR A 67 7.45 4.05 9.68
C THR A 67 8.75 4.43 8.99
N GLY A 68 9.30 5.61 9.28
CA GLY A 68 10.44 6.16 8.56
C GLY A 68 10.07 6.80 7.21
N TYR A 69 8.80 6.76 6.79
CA TYR A 69 8.32 7.28 5.51
C TYR A 69 7.35 8.45 5.69
N TYR A 70 7.34 9.33 4.70
CA TYR A 70 6.28 10.31 4.50
C TYR A 70 5.08 9.66 3.78
N THR A 71 3.90 10.26 3.92
CA THR A 71 2.65 9.73 3.36
C THR A 71 2.66 9.70 1.83
N ASP A 72 3.35 10.64 1.18
CA ASP A 72 3.55 10.67 -0.27
C ASP A 72 4.48 9.54 -0.75
N GLU A 73 5.54 9.22 0.00
CA GLU A 73 6.42 8.07 -0.24
C GLU A 73 5.64 6.74 -0.15
N LEU A 74 4.76 6.62 0.85
CA LEU A 74 3.87 5.46 1.03
C LEU A 74 2.86 5.33 -0.11
N LEU A 75 2.23 6.44 -0.52
CA LEU A 75 1.32 6.45 -1.65
C LEU A 75 2.06 6.07 -2.94
N LYS A 76 3.28 6.58 -3.15
CA LYS A 76 4.12 6.20 -4.28
C LYS A 76 4.42 4.71 -4.28
N MET A 77 4.81 4.13 -3.14
CA MET A 77 5.03 2.68 -3.01
C MET A 77 3.79 1.88 -3.40
N LEU A 78 2.59 2.30 -2.97
CA LEU A 78 1.34 1.62 -3.34
C LEU A 78 1.06 1.71 -4.84
N LYS A 79 1.28 2.88 -5.46
CA LYS A 79 1.13 3.08 -6.91
C LYS A 79 2.12 2.24 -7.71
N ASP A 80 3.37 2.18 -7.26
CA ASP A 80 4.43 1.36 -7.86
C ASP A 80 4.04 -0.12 -7.78
N PHE A 81 3.57 -0.60 -6.62
CA PHE A 81 3.11 -1.98 -6.44
C PHE A 81 1.95 -2.34 -7.38
N ILE A 82 0.92 -1.50 -7.48
CA ILE A 82 -0.24 -1.72 -8.35
C ILE A 82 0.19 -1.77 -9.82
N SER A 83 1.15 -0.93 -10.20
CA SER A 83 1.66 -0.87 -11.58
C SER A 83 2.42 -2.13 -12.01
N LEU A 84 2.90 -2.93 -11.05
CA LEU A 84 3.47 -4.27 -11.30
C LEU A 84 2.38 -5.33 -11.50
N CYS A 85 1.19 -5.14 -10.93
CA CYS A 85 0.10 -6.10 -10.99
C CYS A 85 -0.78 -5.93 -12.24
N ILE A 86 -1.03 -4.69 -12.65
CA ILE A 86 -1.94 -4.36 -13.74
C ILE A 86 -1.38 -3.22 -14.61
N SER A 87 -1.67 -3.28 -15.90
CA SER A 87 -1.43 -2.13 -16.79
C SER A 87 -2.42 -1.01 -16.45
N PHE A 88 -1.93 0.05 -15.82
CA PHE A 88 -2.74 1.18 -15.38
C PHE A 88 -2.45 2.43 -16.21
N PRO A 89 -3.46 3.12 -16.79
CA PRO A 89 -3.24 4.38 -17.47
C PRO A 89 -2.62 5.41 -16.52
N LYS A 90 -1.55 6.10 -16.92
CA LYS A 90 -0.88 7.09 -16.04
C LYS A 90 -1.84 8.19 -15.59
N GLU A 91 -2.77 8.52 -16.47
CA GLU A 91 -3.84 9.49 -16.34
C GLU A 91 -4.85 9.14 -15.24
N ALA A 92 -4.95 7.88 -14.85
CA ALA A 92 -5.91 7.44 -13.85
C ALA A 92 -5.53 7.90 -12.43
N TRP A 93 -4.24 8.18 -12.18
CA TRP A 93 -3.79 8.73 -10.90
C TRP A 93 -4.18 10.20 -10.69
N SER A 94 -4.44 10.95 -11.76
CA SER A 94 -4.85 12.37 -11.73
C SER A 94 -6.35 12.53 -12.01
N SER A 95 -7.14 11.49 -11.76
CA SER A 95 -8.58 11.47 -12.07
C SER A 95 -9.35 12.58 -11.36
N TYR A 96 -9.02 12.86 -10.09
CA TYR A 96 -9.60 13.96 -9.34
C TYR A 96 -9.21 15.33 -9.90
N ASP A 97 -7.95 15.53 -10.29
CA ASP A 97 -7.52 16.81 -10.89
C ASP A 97 -8.26 17.06 -12.20
N LYS A 98 -8.38 16.05 -13.06
CA LYS A 98 -9.14 16.12 -14.31
C LYS A 98 -10.62 16.39 -14.09
N LEU A 99 -11.21 15.77 -13.05
CA LEU A 99 -12.60 16.02 -12.69
C LEU A 99 -12.78 17.46 -12.18
N ASN A 100 -11.86 17.94 -11.35
CA ASN A 100 -11.88 19.31 -10.84
C ASN A 100 -11.75 20.33 -11.97
N GLU A 101 -10.83 20.10 -12.92
CA GLU A 101 -10.72 20.89 -14.14
C GLU A 101 -12.03 20.91 -14.91
N ALA A 102 -12.65 19.74 -15.12
CA ALA A 102 -13.94 19.64 -15.81
C ALA A 102 -15.05 20.42 -15.08
N ILE A 103 -15.13 20.34 -13.75
CA ILE A 103 -16.11 21.07 -12.93
C ILE A 103 -15.92 22.59 -13.07
N ILE A 104 -14.68 23.08 -13.02
CA ILE A 104 -14.38 24.51 -13.17
C ILE A 104 -14.80 25.03 -14.55
N GLN A 105 -14.71 24.19 -15.58
CA GLN A 105 -15.12 24.55 -16.94
C GLN A 105 -16.65 24.52 -17.16
N ILE A 106 -17.45 24.04 -16.19
CA ILE A 106 -18.91 24.08 -16.30
C ILE A 106 -19.35 25.54 -16.20
N PRO A 107 -19.99 26.12 -17.24
CA PRO A 107 -20.56 27.45 -17.15
C PRO A 107 -21.66 27.43 -16.10
N LEU A 108 -21.48 28.15 -14.99
CA LEU A 108 -22.59 28.44 -14.09
C LEU A 108 -23.56 29.31 -14.89
N ILE A 109 -24.79 28.85 -15.06
CA ILE A 109 -25.86 29.61 -15.72
C ILE A 109 -25.95 30.97 -15.00
N GLN A 110 -25.53 32.04 -15.69
CA GLN A 110 -25.68 33.42 -15.24
C GLN A 110 -27.04 33.96 -15.68
#